data_AF-A0A9N9A9W9-F1
#
_entry.id   AF-A0A9N9A9W9-F1
#
_cell.length_a   1.000
_cell.length_b   1.000
_cell.length_c   1.000
_cell.angle_alpha   90.00
_cell.angle_beta   90.00
_cell.angle_gamma   90.00
#
_symmetry.space_group_name_H-M   'P 1'
#
loop_
_entity.id
_entity.type
_entity.pdbx_description
1 polymer ?
#
loop_
_entity_poly.entity_id
_entity_poly.type
_entity_poly.pdbx_seq_one_letter_code
_entity_poly.pdbx_strand_id
1 'polypeptide(L)'
;MNFNNFITLSIISLIILPINSQNVLDHGYNNLHINTTFPQINDNISSNLISLTIIYYDKVDLSLGNITIFHNWNKLQRISGTNNEFVTLDENGITVHVRIIPLVFDEIYYVSIDDDFVKDRIKKTPLGGAKEGVWYFKTIPSDEIPVLKVSVHKGYVQLTPEGTNYFNKLNKTEQ
;
A
#
# COMPACT_ATOMS: atom_id res chain seq x y z
N MET A 1 33.11 46.59 -38.76
CA MET A 1 32.71 46.69 -37.35
C MET A 1 31.67 47.80 -37.28
N ASN A 2 30.37 47.64 -37.01
CA ASN A 2 29.57 46.61 -36.35
C ASN A 2 28.27 46.39 -37.13
N PHE A 3 27.82 45.14 -37.25
CA PHE A 3 26.47 44.78 -37.69
C PHE A 3 25.60 44.60 -36.45
N ASN A 4 24.52 45.38 -36.31
CA ASN A 4 23.45 45.08 -35.37
C ASN A 4 22.20 44.70 -36.17
N ASN A 5 21.99 43.40 -36.32
CA ASN A 5 20.75 42.80 -36.79
C ASN A 5 19.73 42.81 -35.64
N PHE A 6 18.59 43.47 -35.85
CA PHE A 6 17.39 43.26 -35.03
C PHE A 6 16.61 42.08 -35.64
N ILE A 7 16.60 40.94 -34.96
CA ILE A 7 15.66 39.85 -35.26
C ILE A 7 14.57 39.89 -34.20
N THR A 8 13.34 40.14 -34.64
CA THR A 8 12.12 40.01 -33.84
C THR A 8 11.87 38.53 -33.54
N LEU A 9 11.77 38.16 -32.26
CA LEU A 9 11.37 36.81 -31.85
C LEU A 9 9.85 36.69 -31.90
N SER A 10 9.36 35.83 -32.80
CA SER A 10 7.97 35.35 -32.83
C SER A 10 7.74 34.41 -31.63
N ILE A 11 6.72 34.70 -30.84
CA ILE A 11 6.27 33.83 -29.75
C ILE A 11 5.52 32.63 -30.35
N ILE A 12 6.13 31.45 -30.26
CA ILE A 12 5.45 30.18 -30.54
C ILE A 12 4.54 29.89 -29.35
N SER A 13 3.23 29.92 -29.57
CA SER A 13 2.24 29.44 -28.61
C SER A 13 2.45 27.94 -28.36
N LEU A 14 2.85 27.58 -27.15
CA LEU A 14 2.98 26.20 -26.72
C LEU A 14 1.57 25.63 -26.50
N ILE A 15 1.10 24.79 -27.43
CA ILE A 15 -0.11 23.99 -27.21
C ILE A 15 0.25 22.95 -26.15
N ILE A 16 -0.23 23.15 -24.91
CA ILE A 16 -0.12 22.14 -23.85
C ILE A 16 -1.15 21.05 -24.19
N LEU A 17 -0.68 19.90 -24.68
CA LEU A 17 -1.51 18.70 -24.79
C LEU A 17 -1.96 18.28 -23.37
N PRO A 18 -3.23 17.88 -23.17
CA PRO A 18 -3.67 17.36 -21.88
C PRO A 18 -2.83 16.14 -21.51
N ILE A 19 -2.27 16.15 -20.29
CA ILE A 19 -1.49 15.06 -19.72
C ILE A 19 -2.34 13.78 -19.81
N ASN A 20 -1.79 12.78 -20.47
CA ASN A 20 -2.41 11.49 -20.75
C ASN A 20 -3.03 10.91 -19.45
N SER A 21 -4.35 10.78 -19.40
CA SER A 21 -5.12 10.42 -18.20
C SER A 21 -4.82 9.03 -17.62
N GLN A 22 -4.07 8.19 -18.35
CA GLN A 22 -3.67 6.87 -17.88
C GLN A 22 -2.58 6.90 -16.80
N ASN A 23 -1.79 7.96 -16.72
CA ASN A 23 -0.76 8.10 -15.68
C ASN A 23 -1.31 8.45 -14.29
N VAL A 24 -2.61 8.76 -14.17
CA VAL A 24 -3.22 9.12 -12.88
C VAL A 24 -3.57 7.89 -12.05
N LEU A 25 -3.76 6.72 -12.68
CA LEU A 25 -4.17 5.48 -11.99
C LEU A 25 -2.99 4.64 -11.50
N ASP A 26 -1.82 4.77 -12.13
CA ASP A 26 -0.61 4.08 -11.70
C ASP A 26 -0.03 4.77 -10.47
N HIS A 27 -0.39 4.28 -9.28
CA HIS A 27 0.11 4.78 -8.00
C HIS A 27 1.57 4.37 -7.72
N GLY A 28 2.40 4.28 -8.76
CA GLY A 28 3.82 3.93 -8.69
C GLY A 28 4.11 2.43 -8.75
N TYR A 29 3.10 1.57 -8.92
CA TYR A 29 3.29 0.11 -9.00
C TYR A 29 3.71 -0.35 -10.40
N ASN A 30 3.80 0.57 -11.37
CA ASN A 30 3.97 0.25 -12.79
C ASN A 30 2.91 -0.76 -13.25
N ASN A 31 1.70 -0.60 -12.71
CA ASN A 31 0.58 -1.52 -12.88
C ASN A 31 -0.74 -0.78 -12.70
N LEU A 32 -1.49 -0.63 -13.80
CA LEU A 32 -2.74 0.12 -13.85
C LEU A 32 -3.92 -0.59 -13.15
N HIS A 33 -3.75 -1.85 -12.76
CA HIS A 33 -4.79 -2.64 -12.09
C HIS A 33 -4.66 -2.61 -10.57
N ILE A 34 -3.47 -2.32 -10.03
CA ILE A 34 -3.24 -2.20 -8.60
C ILE A 34 -3.63 -0.80 -8.15
N ASN A 35 -4.63 -0.73 -7.28
CA ASN A 35 -5.03 0.51 -6.64
C ASN A 35 -4.06 0.84 -5.50
N THR A 36 -3.84 -0.07 -4.56
CA THR A 36 -2.88 0.17 -3.46
C THR A 36 -2.43 -1.12 -2.81
N THR A 37 -1.42 -1.04 -1.95
CA THR A 37 -0.95 -2.18 -1.16
C THR A 37 -0.82 -1.80 0.30
N PHE A 38 -0.70 -2.83 1.15
CA PHE A 38 -0.19 -2.67 2.51
C PHE A 38 0.92 -3.69 2.74
N PRO A 39 2.12 -3.27 3.17
CA PRO A 39 2.58 -1.88 3.25
C PRO A 39 2.55 -1.18 1.88
N GLN A 40 2.42 0.14 1.87
CA GLN A 40 2.58 0.96 0.66
C GLN A 40 4.07 1.10 0.30
N ILE A 41 4.34 1.53 -0.93
CA ILE A 41 5.71 1.84 -1.37
C ILE A 41 6.30 2.93 -0.46
N ASN A 42 7.52 2.72 0.04
CA ASN A 42 8.23 3.58 1.00
C ASN A 42 7.71 3.58 2.44
N ASP A 43 6.74 2.74 2.79
CA ASP A 43 6.28 2.69 4.18
C ASP A 43 7.38 2.23 5.14
N ASN A 44 7.34 2.77 6.36
CA ASN A 44 8.07 2.24 7.51
C ASN A 44 7.08 1.46 8.38
N ILE A 45 7.27 0.16 8.51
CA ILE A 45 6.38 -0.74 9.24
C ILE A 45 7.12 -1.48 10.35
N SER A 46 6.38 -2.07 11.28
CA SER A 46 6.99 -2.96 12.27
C SER A 46 7.64 -4.17 11.61
N SER A 47 8.75 -4.65 12.16
CA SER A 47 9.28 -5.98 11.86
C SER A 47 8.31 -7.14 12.19
N ASN A 48 7.24 -6.91 12.97
CA ASN A 48 6.21 -7.92 13.25
C ASN A 48 5.17 -8.12 12.14
N LEU A 49 5.37 -7.57 10.94
CA LEU A 49 4.44 -7.75 9.82
C LEU A 49 4.28 -9.24 9.45
N ILE A 50 3.04 -9.70 9.44
CA ILE A 50 2.68 -11.10 9.10
C ILE A 50 1.86 -11.24 7.82
N SER A 51 1.50 -10.12 7.16
CA SER A 51 0.69 -10.15 5.95
C SER A 51 0.93 -8.96 5.05
N LEU A 52 0.90 -9.21 3.75
CA LEU A 52 0.78 -8.20 2.70
C LEU A 52 -0.67 -8.14 2.22
N THR A 53 -1.10 -6.96 1.78
CA THR A 53 -2.41 -6.77 1.15
C THR A 53 -2.23 -6.07 -0.19
N ILE A 54 -2.98 -6.52 -1.20
CA ILE A 54 -3.02 -5.91 -2.53
C ILE A 54 -4.48 -5.63 -2.86
N ILE A 55 -4.79 -4.37 -3.16
CA ILE A 55 -6.14 -3.92 -3.52
C ILE A 55 -6.11 -3.57 -5.00
N TYR A 56 -6.98 -4.22 -5.78
CA TYR A 56 -7.16 -3.96 -7.20
C TYR A 56 -8.27 -2.93 -7.44
N TYR A 57 -8.30 -2.31 -8.62
CA TYR A 57 -9.44 -1.48 -9.03
C TYR A 57 -10.65 -2.33 -9.45
N ASP A 58 -10.37 -3.41 -10.21
CA ASP A 58 -11.38 -4.31 -10.75
C ASP A 58 -11.39 -5.65 -9.99
N LYS A 59 -12.48 -6.40 -10.15
CA LYS A 59 -12.60 -7.73 -9.54
C LYS A 59 -11.66 -8.73 -10.22
N VAL A 60 -10.96 -9.50 -9.42
CA VAL A 60 -9.98 -10.51 -9.85
C VAL A 60 -10.32 -11.91 -9.34
N ASP A 61 -9.66 -12.90 -9.92
CA ASP A 61 -9.54 -14.26 -9.37
C ASP A 61 -8.06 -14.60 -9.19
N LEU A 62 -7.74 -15.40 -8.16
CA LEU A 62 -6.38 -15.93 -7.98
C LEU A 62 -5.97 -16.82 -9.17
N SER A 63 -4.69 -16.81 -9.51
CA SER A 63 -4.14 -17.54 -10.66
C SER A 63 -2.71 -18.07 -10.37
N LEU A 64 -2.00 -18.52 -11.41
CA LEU A 64 -0.82 -19.40 -11.31
C LEU A 64 0.50 -18.69 -10.95
N GLY A 65 0.54 -17.37 -11.04
CA GLY A 65 1.72 -16.57 -10.70
C GLY A 65 2.06 -16.63 -9.22
N ASN A 66 3.23 -16.10 -8.87
CA ASN A 66 3.73 -16.09 -7.50
C ASN A 66 3.96 -14.66 -7.02
N ILE A 67 3.89 -14.47 -5.72
CA ILE A 67 4.43 -13.29 -5.04
C ILE A 67 5.74 -13.69 -4.36
N THR A 68 6.78 -12.87 -4.53
CA THR A 68 8.12 -13.14 -4.01
C THR A 68 8.59 -11.96 -3.16
N ILE A 69 9.11 -12.26 -1.97
CA ILE A 69 9.69 -11.28 -1.05
C ILE A 69 11.21 -11.44 -1.08
N PHE A 70 11.89 -10.31 -1.18
CA PHE A 70 13.34 -10.24 -1.26
C PHE A 70 13.91 -9.37 -0.15
N HIS A 71 15.14 -9.72 0.23
CA HIS A 71 15.99 -8.95 1.13
C HIS A 71 17.41 -9.02 0.60
N ASN A 72 18.05 -7.86 0.40
CA ASN A 72 19.41 -7.78 -0.18
C ASN A 72 19.59 -8.64 -1.47
N TRP A 73 18.56 -8.61 -2.31
CA TRP A 73 18.38 -9.28 -3.61
C TRP A 73 18.35 -10.82 -3.53
N ASN A 74 18.25 -11.35 -2.31
CA ASN A 74 18.00 -12.76 -2.06
C ASN A 74 16.51 -12.99 -1.90
N LYS A 75 15.99 -14.02 -2.56
CA LYS A 75 14.60 -14.49 -2.39
C LYS A 75 14.45 -15.11 -1.01
N LEU A 76 13.65 -14.50 -0.16
CA LEU A 76 13.34 -15.03 1.17
C LEU A 76 12.13 -15.94 1.14
N GLN A 77 11.07 -15.51 0.44
CA GLN A 77 9.80 -16.21 0.39
C GLN A 77 9.25 -16.14 -1.02
N ARG A 78 8.69 -17.25 -1.51
CA ARG A 78 7.95 -17.32 -2.78
C ARG A 78 6.67 -18.09 -2.53
N ILE A 79 5.54 -17.42 -2.77
CA ILE A 79 4.21 -17.93 -2.44
C ILE A 79 3.39 -17.98 -3.73
N SER A 80 2.85 -19.16 -4.03
CA SER A 80 1.95 -19.34 -5.18
C SER A 80 0.61 -18.66 -4.94
N GLY A 81 0.07 -17.97 -5.94
CA GLY A 81 -1.27 -17.38 -5.90
C GLY A 81 -2.39 -18.41 -5.66
N THR A 82 -2.15 -19.68 -5.98
CA THR A 82 -3.08 -20.79 -5.73
C THR A 82 -2.90 -21.47 -4.38
N ASN A 83 -1.96 -21.02 -3.54
CA ASN A 83 -1.77 -21.58 -2.21
C ASN A 83 -2.75 -20.95 -1.21
N ASN A 84 -3.92 -21.58 -1.03
CA ASN A 84 -5.01 -21.08 -0.21
C ASN A 84 -4.69 -20.98 1.30
N GLU A 85 -3.60 -21.57 1.79
CA GLU A 85 -3.16 -21.40 3.18
C GLU A 85 -2.54 -20.02 3.42
N PHE A 86 -1.87 -19.49 2.38
CA PHE A 86 -1.13 -18.23 2.46
C PHE A 86 -1.77 -17.11 1.66
N VAL A 87 -2.53 -17.42 0.62
CA VAL A 87 -3.15 -16.43 -0.26
C VAL A 87 -4.66 -16.60 -0.22
N THR A 88 -5.35 -15.53 0.16
CA THR A 88 -6.81 -15.49 0.15
C THR A 88 -7.28 -14.26 -0.62
N LEU A 89 -8.48 -14.38 -1.16
CA LEU A 89 -9.18 -13.30 -1.83
C LEU A 89 -10.43 -12.98 -1.02
N ASP A 90 -10.70 -11.70 -0.81
CA ASP A 90 -11.93 -11.28 -0.15
C ASP A 90 -13.18 -11.67 -0.95
N GLU A 91 -14.35 -11.64 -0.29
CA GLU A 91 -15.62 -12.02 -0.92
C GLU A 91 -15.97 -11.13 -2.12
N ASN A 92 -15.56 -9.86 -2.08
CA ASN A 92 -15.78 -8.89 -3.15
C ASN A 92 -14.93 -9.17 -4.39
N GLY A 93 -13.83 -9.91 -4.24
CA GLY A 93 -12.87 -10.19 -5.29
C GLY A 93 -11.94 -9.03 -5.61
N ILE A 94 -11.73 -8.10 -4.69
CA ILE A 94 -10.96 -6.87 -4.91
C ILE A 94 -9.65 -6.90 -4.11
N THR A 95 -9.67 -7.54 -2.94
CA THR A 95 -8.54 -7.53 -2.00
C THR A 95 -7.91 -8.91 -1.92
N VAL A 96 -6.63 -8.99 -2.26
CA VAL A 96 -5.81 -10.18 -2.04
C VAL A 96 -5.02 -10.00 -0.74
N HIS A 97 -5.11 -10.99 0.14
CA HIS A 97 -4.30 -11.07 1.35
C HIS A 97 -3.26 -12.16 1.17
N VAL A 98 -2.01 -11.84 1.50
CA VAL A 98 -0.88 -12.76 1.46
C VAL A 98 -0.29 -12.84 2.85
N ARG A 99 -0.48 -13.96 3.54
CA ARG A 99 0.23 -14.26 4.78
C ARG A 99 1.71 -14.51 4.47
N ILE A 100 2.58 -13.95 5.28
CA ILE A 100 4.03 -14.09 5.14
C ILE A 100 4.62 -14.61 6.45
N ILE A 101 5.77 -15.25 6.35
CA ILE A 101 6.60 -15.55 7.52
C ILE A 101 7.18 -14.23 8.04
N PRO A 102 7.20 -14.00 9.38
CA PRO A 102 7.73 -12.78 9.96
C PRO A 102 9.12 -12.41 9.43
N LEU A 103 9.29 -11.12 9.18
CA LEU A 103 10.54 -10.53 8.72
C LEU A 103 11.45 -10.25 9.91
N VAL A 104 12.72 -10.65 9.82
CA VAL A 104 13.64 -10.69 10.98
C VAL A 104 14.64 -9.55 11.03
N PHE A 105 14.84 -8.81 9.94
CA PHE A 105 15.80 -7.72 9.87
C PHE A 105 15.05 -6.40 9.82
N ASP A 106 15.50 -5.38 10.55
CA ASP A 106 14.94 -4.02 10.47
C ASP A 106 15.51 -3.26 9.25
N GLU A 107 15.31 -3.84 8.07
CA GLU A 107 15.87 -3.39 6.79
C GLU A 107 14.78 -3.22 5.72
N ILE A 108 15.21 -2.91 4.49
CA ILE A 108 14.33 -2.75 3.33
C ILE A 108 14.03 -4.13 2.73
N TYR A 109 12.74 -4.35 2.49
CA TYR A 109 12.23 -5.52 1.79
C TYR A 109 11.58 -5.10 0.48
N TYR A 110 11.72 -5.97 -0.52
CA TYR A 110 11.16 -5.78 -1.84
C TYR A 110 10.16 -6.88 -2.11
N VAL A 111 9.12 -6.55 -2.85
CA VAL A 111 8.08 -7.49 -3.25
C VAL A 111 7.94 -7.44 -4.75
N SER A 112 7.99 -8.60 -5.39
CA SER A 112 7.58 -8.77 -6.78
C SER A 112 6.33 -9.62 -6.85
N ILE A 113 5.45 -9.29 -7.79
CA ILE A 113 4.29 -10.09 -8.13
C ILE A 113 4.50 -10.52 -9.57
N ASP A 114 4.53 -11.83 -9.82
CA ASP A 114 4.62 -12.38 -11.17
C ASP A 114 3.36 -11.97 -11.97
N ASP A 115 3.51 -11.85 -13.29
CA ASP A 115 2.34 -11.79 -14.17
C ASP A 115 1.51 -13.09 -13.98
N ASP A 116 0.20 -13.01 -14.18
CA ASP A 116 -0.74 -14.11 -13.90
C ASP A 116 -0.82 -14.53 -12.42
N PHE A 117 -0.35 -13.72 -11.46
CA PHE A 117 -0.68 -13.95 -10.03
C PHE A 117 -2.19 -13.84 -9.78
N VAL A 118 -2.84 -12.93 -10.50
CA VAL A 118 -4.29 -12.81 -10.59
C VAL A 118 -4.73 -12.65 -12.05
N LYS A 119 -6.02 -12.84 -12.29
CA LYS A 119 -6.68 -12.59 -13.57
C LYS A 119 -7.93 -11.76 -13.40
N ASP A 120 -8.30 -11.01 -14.43
CA ASP A 120 -9.58 -10.31 -14.48
C ASP A 120 -10.73 -11.33 -14.33
N ARG A 121 -11.64 -11.09 -13.39
CA ARG A 121 -12.71 -12.05 -13.09
C ARG A 121 -13.70 -12.22 -14.24
N ILE A 122 -13.94 -11.18 -15.04
CA ILE A 122 -14.92 -11.23 -16.13
C ILE A 122 -14.27 -11.76 -17.40
N LYS A 123 -13.12 -11.18 -17.78
CA LYS A 123 -12.40 -11.50 -19.01
C LYS A 123 -11.59 -12.79 -18.91
N LYS A 124 -11.32 -13.25 -17.69
CA LYS A 124 -10.50 -14.44 -17.39
C LYS A 124 -9.07 -14.35 -17.95
N THR A 125 -8.59 -13.14 -18.21
CA THR A 125 -7.26 -12.88 -18.75
C THR A 125 -6.26 -12.62 -17.62
N PRO A 126 -5.05 -13.22 -17.66
CA PRO A 126 -3.98 -12.89 -16.74
C PRO A 126 -3.73 -11.39 -16.67
N LEU A 127 -3.54 -10.86 -15.46
CA LEU A 127 -3.11 -9.48 -15.26
C LEU A 127 -1.60 -9.41 -15.09
N GLY A 128 -1.03 -8.26 -15.48
CA GLY A 128 0.36 -7.96 -15.16
C GLY A 128 0.55 -7.89 -13.65
N GLY A 129 1.74 -8.26 -13.19
CA GLY A 129 2.14 -8.14 -11.79
C GLY A 129 2.91 -6.84 -11.51
N ALA A 130 3.69 -6.84 -10.44
CA ALA A 130 4.57 -5.74 -10.04
C ALA A 130 6.01 -6.24 -10.14
N LYS A 131 6.84 -5.58 -10.95
CA LYS A 131 8.21 -6.02 -11.17
C LYS A 131 9.08 -5.82 -9.93
N GLU A 132 10.16 -6.59 -9.83
CA GLU A 132 11.15 -6.46 -8.77
C GLU A 132 11.68 -5.01 -8.70
N GLY A 133 11.87 -4.51 -7.48
CA GLY A 133 12.33 -3.14 -7.26
C GLY A 133 11.24 -2.08 -7.21
N VAL A 134 10.00 -2.39 -7.64
CA VAL A 134 8.91 -1.41 -7.68
C VAL A 134 8.22 -1.27 -6.32
N TRP A 135 7.76 -2.37 -5.74
CA TRP A 135 7.14 -2.36 -4.42
C TRP A 135 8.17 -2.70 -3.35
N TYR A 136 8.45 -1.73 -2.48
CA TYR A 136 9.37 -1.90 -1.36
C TYR A 136 8.91 -1.12 -0.13
N PHE A 137 9.28 -1.61 1.04
CA PHE A 137 9.01 -0.98 2.33
C PHE A 137 10.17 -1.27 3.29
N LYS A 138 10.32 -0.44 4.31
CA LYS A 138 11.31 -0.63 5.36
C LYS A 138 10.63 -1.16 6.60
N THR A 139 11.24 -2.16 7.22
CA THR A 139 10.86 -2.57 8.57
C THR A 139 11.71 -1.83 9.60
N ILE A 140 11.10 -1.48 10.71
CA ILE A 140 11.73 -0.84 11.86
C ILE A 140 11.29 -1.59 13.12
N PRO A 141 12.07 -1.50 14.21
CA PRO A 141 11.68 -2.06 15.49
C PRO A 141 10.28 -1.58 15.88
N SER A 142 9.47 -2.46 16.48
CA SER A 142 8.07 -2.14 16.83
C SER A 142 7.95 -0.90 17.73
N ASP A 143 8.95 -0.69 18.59
CA ASP A 143 9.02 0.45 19.52
C ASP A 143 9.33 1.80 18.83
N GLU A 144 9.77 1.76 17.57
CA GLU A 144 10.19 2.93 16.80
C GLU A 144 9.15 3.39 15.77
N ILE A 145 8.05 2.65 15.58
CA ILE A 145 6.98 3.10 14.68
C ILE A 145 6.43 4.40 15.25
N PRO A 146 6.41 5.50 14.47
CA PRO A 146 5.66 6.68 14.84
C PRO A 146 4.19 6.30 14.75
N VAL A 147 3.66 5.69 15.81
CA VAL A 147 2.24 5.54 16.02
C VAL A 147 1.68 6.93 15.78
N LEU A 148 0.70 7.08 14.88
CA LEU A 148 -0.21 8.21 14.95
C LEU A 148 -0.62 8.29 16.41
N LYS A 149 0.00 9.20 17.17
CA LYS A 149 -0.27 9.38 18.60
C LYS A 149 -1.70 9.89 18.68
N VAL A 150 -2.67 8.98 18.57
CA VAL A 150 -3.92 9.10 19.30
C VAL A 150 -3.48 8.97 20.74
N SER A 151 -3.04 10.11 21.25
CA SER A 151 -2.67 10.27 22.63
C SER A 151 -3.95 9.98 23.40
N VAL A 152 -4.08 8.75 23.92
CA VAL A 152 -5.06 8.47 24.96
C VAL A 152 -4.60 9.28 26.16
N HIS A 153 -5.07 10.52 26.22
CA HIS A 153 -4.85 11.39 27.36
C HIS A 153 -5.67 10.80 28.50
N LYS A 154 -5.00 10.18 29.47
CA LYS A 154 -5.60 9.95 30.79
C LYS A 154 -5.62 11.29 31.52
N GLY A 155 -6.75 11.98 31.43
CA GLY A 155 -7.02 13.18 32.22
C GLY A 155 -7.85 12.83 33.45
N TYR A 156 -7.54 13.46 34.59
CA TYR A 156 -8.46 13.48 35.72
C TYR A 156 -9.47 14.60 35.49
N VAL A 157 -10.76 14.29 35.55
CA VAL A 157 -11.84 15.26 35.48
C VAL A 157 -12.46 15.36 36.86
N GLN A 158 -12.56 16.57 37.42
CA GLN A 158 -13.30 16.79 38.65
C GLN A 158 -14.76 17.08 38.30
N LEU A 159 -15.66 16.20 38.73
CA LEU A 159 -17.09 16.37 38.53
C LEU A 159 -17.66 17.40 39.51
N THR A 160 -18.71 18.12 39.08
CA THR A 160 -19.54 18.91 40.00
C THR A 160 -20.36 17.96 40.89
N PRO A 161 -20.92 18.43 42.03
CA PRO A 161 -21.74 17.59 42.91
C PRO A 161 -22.90 16.89 42.18
N GLU A 162 -23.57 17.57 41.25
CA GLU A 162 -24.62 16.99 40.41
C GLU A 162 -24.05 15.94 39.45
N GLY A 163 -22.91 16.21 38.84
CA GLY A 163 -22.20 15.28 37.96
C GLY A 163 -21.77 14.01 38.67
N THR A 164 -21.29 14.10 39.91
CA THR A 164 -20.96 12.95 40.76
C THR A 164 -22.20 12.09 41.05
N ASN A 165 -23.33 12.73 41.39
CA ASN A 165 -24.58 12.02 41.64
C ASN A 165 -25.14 11.31 40.40
N TYR A 166 -24.90 11.86 39.20
CA TYR A 166 -25.26 11.22 37.94
C TYR A 166 -24.33 10.04 37.63
N PHE A 167 -23.00 10.25 37.69
CA PHE A 167 -22.00 9.21 37.41
C PHE A 167 -22.16 7.98 38.31
N ASN A 168 -22.41 8.19 39.60
CA ASN A 168 -22.60 7.11 40.56
C ASN A 168 -23.86 6.27 40.33
N LYS A 169 -24.79 6.71 39.47
CA LYS A 169 -26.01 5.98 39.10
C LYS A 169 -25.86 5.19 37.80
N LEU A 170 -24.78 5.38 37.06
CA LEU A 170 -24.47 4.60 35.84
C LEU A 170 -24.05 3.17 36.21
N ASN A 171 -24.34 2.20 35.34
CA ASN A 171 -23.85 0.84 35.54
C ASN A 171 -22.35 0.75 35.28
N LYS A 172 -21.68 -0.31 35.78
CA LYS A 172 -20.21 -0.49 35.62
C LYS A 172 -19.71 -0.55 34.17
N THR A 173 -20.60 -0.79 33.21
CA THR A 173 -20.27 -0.79 31.77
C THR A 173 -20.42 0.60 31.14
N GLU A 174 -21.09 1.52 31.85
CA GLU A 174 -21.40 2.89 31.44
C GLU A 174 -20.58 3.94 32.23
N GLN A 175 -19.89 3.50 33.29
CA GLN A 175 -18.87 4.25 34.04
C GLN A 175 -17.49 4.04 33.42
#